data_AF-A0A1T5GQB9-F1
#
_entry.id   AF-A0A1T5GQB9-F1
#
_cell.length_a   1.000
_cell.length_b   1.000
_cell.length_c   1.000
_cell.angle_alpha   90.00
_cell.angle_beta   90.00
_cell.angle_gamma   90.00
#
_symmetry.space_group_name_H-M   'P 1'
#
loop_
_entity.id
_entity.type
_entity.pdbx_description
1 polymer ?
#
loop_
_entity_poly.entity_id
_entity_poly.type
_entity_poly.pdbx_seq_one_letter_code
_entity_poly.pdbx_strand_id
1 'polypeptide(L)'
;MNTYPLTPQGLEDFQEDRSQLTRIQLEAQADAVAADFKTYVKDLFILSSEQEDFVDNLNPRLANYYGASCSICFIQMLPTTTRTRFHQMDY
;
A
#
# COMPACT_ATOMS: atom_id res chain seq x y z
N MET A 1 -8.67 5.42 10.04
CA MET A 1 -7.39 5.07 9.40
C MET A 1 -6.54 6.33 9.44
N ASN A 2 -5.24 6.22 9.77
CA ASN A 2 -4.36 7.38 9.68
C ASN A 2 -4.09 7.69 8.20
N THR A 3 -3.92 8.97 7.87
CA THR A 3 -3.55 9.43 6.53
C THR A 3 -2.10 9.84 6.50
N TYR A 4 -1.36 9.41 5.49
CA TYR A 4 0.08 9.68 5.36
C TYR A 4 0.35 10.54 4.12
N PRO A 5 1.34 11.44 4.12
CA PRO A 5 1.73 12.11 2.88
C PRO A 5 2.30 11.08 1.90
N LEU A 6 1.95 11.15 0.59
CA LEU A 6 2.55 10.28 -0.43
C LEU A 6 4.00 10.69 -0.74
N THR A 7 4.87 10.45 0.23
CA THR A 7 6.31 10.73 0.23
C THR A 7 7.06 9.51 0.78
N PRO A 8 8.39 9.40 0.58
CA PRO A 8 9.16 8.30 1.16
C PRO A 8 8.98 8.17 2.67
N GLN A 9 8.99 9.28 3.42
CA GLN A 9 8.80 9.26 4.87
C GLN A 9 7.39 8.80 5.26
N GLY A 10 6.34 9.33 4.62
CA GLY A 10 4.97 8.90 4.92
C GLY A 10 4.71 7.43 4.62
N LEU A 11 5.42 6.86 3.64
CA LEU A 11 5.40 5.41 3.38
C LEU A 11 6.10 4.60 4.45
N GLU A 12 7.23 5.09 5.00
CA GLU A 12 7.91 4.45 6.13
C GLU A 12 7.02 4.48 7.39
N ASP A 13 6.41 5.62 7.69
CA ASP A 13 5.50 5.78 8.82
C ASP A 13 4.27 4.84 8.70
N PHE A 14 3.69 4.74 7.49
CA PHE A 14 2.62 3.78 7.22
C PHE A 14 3.06 2.32 7.44
N GLN A 15 4.28 1.97 7.02
CA GLN A 15 4.80 0.62 7.20
C GLN A 15 5.06 0.28 8.66
N GLU A 16 5.58 1.24 9.44
CA GLU A 16 5.79 1.11 10.88
C GLU A 16 4.45 0.88 11.59
N ASP A 17 3.45 1.74 11.34
CA ASP A 17 2.11 1.60 11.91
C ASP A 17 1.46 0.26 11.51
N ARG A 18 1.59 -0.13 10.24
CA ARG A 18 1.07 -1.41 9.73
C ARG A 18 1.71 -2.61 10.44
N SER A 19 2.99 -2.54 10.80
CA SER A 19 3.70 -3.63 11.49
C SER A 19 3.14 -3.92 12.89
N GLN A 20 2.40 -2.98 13.48
CA GLN A 20 1.78 -3.10 14.79
C GLN A 20 0.32 -3.59 14.73
N LEU A 21 -0.24 -3.78 13.52
CA LEU A 21 -1.62 -4.23 13.35
C LEU A 21 -1.80 -5.70 13.70
N THR A 22 -2.95 -6.02 14.29
CA THR A 22 -3.38 -7.40 14.51
C THR A 22 -3.72 -8.09 13.19
N ARG A 23 -3.76 -9.43 13.19
CA ARG A 23 -4.18 -10.25 12.03
C ARG A 23 -5.53 -9.80 11.45
N ILE A 24 -6.53 -9.58 12.32
CA ILE A 24 -7.88 -9.15 11.91
C ILE A 24 -7.84 -7.78 11.24
N GLN A 25 -7.02 -6.86 11.76
CA GLN A 25 -6.86 -5.53 11.16
C GLN A 25 -6.14 -5.61 9.80
N LEU A 26 -5.13 -6.48 9.67
CA LEU A 26 -4.46 -6.71 8.38
C LEU A 26 -5.40 -7.32 7.34
N GLU A 27 -6.27 -8.25 7.74
CA GLU A 27 -7.31 -8.82 6.88
C GLU A 27 -8.31 -7.74 6.43
N ALA A 28 -8.76 -6.87 7.34
CA ALA A 28 -9.63 -5.75 6.98
C ALA A 28 -8.99 -4.77 5.97
N GLN A 29 -7.68 -4.50 6.11
CA GLN A 29 -6.92 -3.69 5.15
C GLN A 29 -6.78 -4.43 3.81
N ALA A 30 -6.55 -5.74 3.83
CA ALA A 30 -6.44 -6.59 2.66
C ALA A 30 -7.75 -6.64 1.85
N ASP A 31 -8.89 -6.71 2.54
CA ASP A 31 -10.21 -6.68 1.91
C ASP A 31 -10.52 -5.31 1.33
N ALA A 32 -10.24 -4.23 2.09
CA ALA A 32 -10.48 -2.86 1.65
C ALA A 32 -9.69 -2.51 0.38
N VAL A 33 -8.39 -2.82 0.33
CA VAL A 33 -7.54 -2.52 -0.83
C VAL A 33 -7.89 -3.37 -2.06
N ALA A 34 -8.38 -4.61 -1.84
CA ALA A 34 -8.79 -5.49 -2.93
C ALA A 34 -10.13 -5.06 -3.54
N ALA A 35 -11.04 -4.53 -2.72
CA ALA A 35 -12.37 -4.09 -3.15
C ALA A 35 -12.31 -2.83 -4.01
N ASP A 36 -11.51 -1.84 -3.60
CA ASP A 36 -11.32 -0.60 -4.36
C ASP A 36 -9.95 0.01 -4.09
N PHE A 37 -8.97 -0.35 -4.91
CA PHE A 37 -7.60 0.15 -4.80
C PHE A 37 -7.52 1.68 -4.89
N LYS A 38 -8.31 2.31 -5.76
CA LYS A 38 -8.21 3.76 -6.01
C LYS A 38 -8.70 4.52 -4.78
N THR A 39 -9.89 4.17 -4.31
CA THR A 39 -10.46 4.75 -3.09
C THR A 39 -9.56 4.49 -1.90
N TYR A 40 -9.04 3.27 -1.75
CA TYR A 40 -8.12 2.94 -0.67
C TYR A 40 -6.86 3.83 -0.66
N VAL A 41 -6.25 4.09 -1.82
CA VAL A 41 -5.07 4.97 -1.92
C VAL A 41 -5.44 6.41 -1.55
N LYS A 42 -6.59 6.92 -2.00
CA LYS A 42 -7.07 8.28 -1.69
C LYS A 42 -7.43 8.46 -0.21
N ASP A 43 -7.91 7.41 0.44
CA ASP A 43 -8.22 7.42 1.87
C ASP A 43 -6.97 7.24 2.75
N LEU A 44 -5.94 6.56 2.22
CA LEU A 44 -4.70 6.29 2.94
C LEU A 44 -3.69 7.43 2.82
N PHE A 45 -3.65 8.11 1.67
CA PHE A 45 -2.62 9.11 1.39
C PHE A 45 -3.19 10.51 1.17
N ILE A 46 -2.47 11.50 1.67
CA ILE A 46 -2.64 12.90 1.28
C ILE A 46 -1.99 13.05 -0.09
N LEU A 47 -2.82 13.29 -1.11
CA LEU A 47 -2.41 13.43 -2.50
C LEU A 47 -2.43 14.90 -2.91
N SER A 48 -1.48 15.30 -3.77
CA SER A 48 -1.65 16.50 -4.58
C SER A 48 -2.71 16.27 -5.66
N SER A 49 -3.23 17.35 -6.26
CA SER A 49 -4.21 17.23 -7.36
C SER A 49 -3.68 16.37 -8.52
N GLU A 50 -2.39 16.50 -8.86
CA GLU A 50 -1.77 15.69 -9.93
C GLU A 50 -1.69 14.20 -9.56
N GLN A 51 -1.45 13.88 -8.29
CA GLN A 51 -1.41 12.50 -7.81
C GLN A 51 -2.82 11.89 -7.75
N GLU A 52 -3.81 12.67 -7.34
CA GLU A 52 -5.22 12.27 -7.37
C GLU A 52 -5.68 11.98 -8.80
N ASP A 53 -5.40 12.89 -9.74
CA ASP A 53 -5.68 12.69 -11.17
C ASP A 53 -5.01 11.43 -11.71
N PHE A 54 -3.76 11.15 -11.30
CA PHE A 54 -3.08 9.92 -11.69
C PHE A 54 -3.82 8.67 -11.19
N VAL A 55 -4.22 8.65 -9.91
CA VAL A 55 -4.95 7.53 -9.32
C VAL A 55 -6.31 7.33 -9.98
N ASP A 56 -7.03 8.42 -10.25
CA ASP A 56 -8.35 8.39 -10.89
C ASP A 56 -8.24 7.87 -12.33
N ASN A 57 -7.18 8.22 -13.05
CA ASN A 57 -6.93 7.78 -14.44
C ASN A 57 -6.26 6.39 -14.57
N LEU A 58 -5.93 5.71 -13.46
CA LEU A 58 -5.38 4.36 -13.52
C LEU A 58 -6.31 3.41 -14.29
N ASN A 59 -5.73 2.63 -15.21
CA ASN A 59 -6.47 1.61 -15.94
C ASN A 59 -7.16 0.65 -14.96
N PRO A 60 -8.46 0.34 -15.12
CA PRO A 60 -9.20 -0.52 -14.19
C PRO A 60 -8.55 -1.90 -13.98
N ARG A 61 -7.95 -2.48 -15.03
CA ARG A 61 -7.24 -3.77 -14.93
C ARG A 61 -5.98 -3.64 -14.08
N LEU A 62 -5.25 -2.54 -14.19
CA LEU A 62 -4.08 -2.27 -13.35
C LEU A 62 -4.49 -1.99 -11.91
N ALA A 63 -5.54 -1.20 -11.68
CA ALA A 63 -6.07 -0.95 -10.35
C ALA A 63 -6.48 -2.26 -9.64
N ASN A 64 -7.20 -3.14 -10.33
CA ASN A 64 -7.57 -4.45 -9.79
C ASN A 64 -6.35 -5.33 -9.49
N TYR A 65 -5.34 -5.31 -10.37
CA TYR A 65 -4.09 -6.04 -10.16
C TYR A 65 -3.33 -5.53 -8.93
N TYR A 66 -3.24 -4.20 -8.76
CA TYR A 66 -2.60 -3.59 -7.59
C TYR A 66 -3.37 -3.89 -6.31
N GLY A 67 -4.70 -3.79 -6.31
CA GLY A 67 -5.54 -4.17 -5.18
C GLY A 67 -5.29 -5.62 -4.73
N ALA A 68 -5.32 -6.56 -5.68
CA ALA A 68 -5.05 -7.97 -5.39
C ALA A 68 -3.62 -8.20 -4.86
N SER A 69 -2.62 -7.54 -5.45
CA SER A 69 -1.22 -7.67 -5.03
C SER A 69 -1.00 -7.11 -3.62
N CYS A 70 -1.57 -5.94 -3.31
CA CYS A 70 -1.50 -5.33 -1.99
C CYS A 70 -2.20 -6.19 -0.94
N SER A 71 -3.37 -6.75 -1.25
CA SER A 71 -4.12 -7.66 -0.39
C SER A 71 -3.29 -8.87 0.03
N ILE A 72 -2.59 -9.49 -0.92
CA ILE A 72 -1.66 -10.60 -0.64
C ILE A 72 -0.54 -10.13 0.31
N CYS A 73 0.06 -8.96 0.07
CA CYS A 73 1.11 -8.43 0.95
C CYS A 73 0.63 -8.21 2.39
N PHE A 74 -0.59 -7.70 2.58
CA PHE A 74 -1.20 -7.54 3.91
C PHE A 74 -1.39 -8.89 4.61
N ILE A 75 -1.93 -9.89 3.91
CA ILE A 75 -2.19 -11.23 4.48
C ILE A 75 -0.90 -11.98 4.79
N GLN A 76 0.10 -11.87 3.92
CA GLN A 76 1.35 -12.60 4.08
C GLN A 76 2.33 -11.92 5.05
N MET A 77 1.99 -10.74 5.60
CA MET A 77 2.89 -9.90 6.40
C MET A 77 4.26 -9.74 5.71
N LEU A 78 4.26 -9.63 4.38
CA LEU A 78 5.50 -9.41 3.66
C LEU A 78 5.97 -8.00 4.00
N PRO A 79 7.19 -7.83 4.54
CA PRO A 79 7.76 -6.50 4.66
C PRO A 79 7.88 -5.94 3.24
N THR A 80 7.22 -4.81 2.98
CA THR A 80 7.47 -4.01 1.78
C THR A 80 8.77 -3.24 1.98
N THR A 81 9.87 -3.95 2.21
CA THR A 81 11.14 -3.34 2.55
C THR A 81 11.68 -2.58 1.34
N THR A 82 11.72 -1.26 1.43
CA THR A 82 12.59 -0.39 0.60
C THR A 82 14.03 -0.35 1.11
N ARG A 83 14.37 -1.12 2.15
CA ARG A 83 15.75 -1.33 2.62
C ARG A 83 16.18 -2.78 2.38
N THR A 84 17.20 -2.96 1.57
CA THR A 84 18.06 -4.16 1.51
C THR A 84 17.54 -5.34 0.67
N ARG A 85 17.58 -5.23 -0.66
CA ARG A 85 17.76 -6.38 -1.57
C ARG A 85 18.82 -6.14 -2.66
N PHE A 86 19.93 -5.47 -2.33
CA PHE A 86 21.11 -5.38 -3.20
C PHE A 86 22.39 -5.99 -2.60
N HIS A 87 22.30 -6.81 -1.55
CA HIS A 87 23.48 -7.44 -0.92
C HIS A 87 23.36 -8.97 -0.73
N GLN A 88 22.48 -9.63 -1.48
CA GLN A 88 22.44 -11.09 -1.51
C GLN A 88 22.23 -11.59 -2.93
N MET A 89 23.16 -11.26 -3.82
CA MET A 89 23.51 -12.09 -4.97
C MET A 89 25.03 -12.10 -5.11
N ASP A 90 25.71 -12.50 -4.05
CA ASP A 90 27.00 -13.19 -4.18
C ASP A 90 26.67 -14.68 -4.38
N TYR A 91 26.67 -15.11 -5.64
CA TYR A 91 27.06 -16.44 -6.11
C TYR A 91 27.45 -16.36 -7.58
#